data_AF-A0A534T295-F1
#
_entry.id   AF-A0A534T295-F1
#
_cell.length_a   1.000
_cell.length_b   1.000
_cell.length_c   1.000
_cell.angle_alpha   90.00
_cell.angle_beta   90.00
_cell.angle_gamma   90.00
#
_symmetry.space_group_name_H-M   'P 1'
#
loop_
_entity.id
_entity.type
_entity.pdbx_description
1 polymer ?
#
loop_
_entity_poly.entity_id
_entity_poly.type
_entity_poly.pdbx_seq_one_letter_code
_entity_poly.pdbx_strand_id
1 'polypeptide(L)'
;MARYPTVTLTLLIAAAGGLGLLAYGHRPARDHRPAAETAPAFVGREACARCHTDEARLWTGSHHDLAMQVADDQSVRGAFDGSLFTYDGVTSRFYRRDGKYLVWTDGPDGAMHEYEVAYTFGVDPLQQYLIAFPGGRYQALDIAWDARPATRGGQRWYHLHADEHVGPGDVLHWTGAALNWNDRCARCHSTNLRKGYRPEEDRYETTWSELDVSCEACHGPGSAHVAWARGDRTRDVIGKGLTVDLVDRPSAAWVSGGPAGIAHRSVQRTAHAEIETCAPCHARRAELSDGALPGRPLLDDYVPALLEDGLYFPDGQIQDEVYEYGSFLQSRMYRAGVTCSDCHDPHSLRVRADGNALCTRCHAPERFDSVEHHFHRADSGGARCVACHMPARKYM
;
A
#
# COMPACT_ATOMS: atom_id res chain seq x y z
N MET A 1 -37.70 -33.86 -58.80
CA MET A 1 -36.33 -33.80 -58.25
C MET A 1 -36.36 -34.50 -56.89
N ALA A 2 -36.60 -35.81 -56.87
CA ALA A 2 -35.61 -36.90 -56.92
C ALA A 2 -34.72 -36.94 -55.66
N ARG A 3 -35.22 -37.63 -54.62
CA ARG A 3 -34.52 -38.13 -53.43
C ARG A 3 -34.10 -39.57 -53.70
N TYR A 4 -32.84 -39.96 -53.44
CA TYR A 4 -32.34 -41.35 -53.30
C TYR A 4 -30.92 -41.29 -52.66
N PRO A 5 -30.36 -42.37 -52.06
CA PRO A 5 -30.77 -42.94 -50.77
C PRO A 5 -29.57 -43.28 -49.85
N THR A 6 -29.87 -43.63 -48.61
CA THR A 6 -29.00 -44.33 -47.64
C THR A 6 -28.66 -45.75 -48.11
N VAL A 7 -27.39 -46.14 -48.00
CA VAL A 7 -26.93 -47.53 -48.15
C VAL A 7 -26.39 -48.04 -46.82
N THR A 8 -27.08 -49.03 -46.28
CA THR A 8 -26.65 -49.87 -45.17
C THR A 8 -25.89 -51.06 -45.74
N LEU A 9 -24.67 -51.35 -45.27
CA LEU A 9 -23.98 -52.59 -45.58
C LEU A 9 -23.53 -53.26 -44.28
N THR A 10 -24.27 -54.31 -43.91
CA THR A 10 -23.89 -55.29 -42.91
C THR A 10 -23.17 -56.42 -43.63
N LEU A 11 -21.95 -56.79 -43.21
CA LEU A 11 -21.34 -58.05 -43.59
C LEU A 11 -20.59 -58.63 -42.39
N LEU A 12 -20.89 -59.90 -42.15
CA LEU A 12 -20.61 -60.69 -40.97
C LEU A 12 -19.66 -61.84 -41.36
N ILE A 13 -18.80 -62.22 -40.41
CA ILE A 13 -18.13 -63.52 -40.22
C ILE A 13 -16.75 -63.71 -40.89
N ALA A 14 -15.71 -63.87 -40.05
CA ALA A 14 -15.06 -65.16 -39.81
C ALA A 14 -14.02 -65.07 -38.68
N ALA A 15 -14.17 -65.93 -37.67
CA ALA A 15 -13.23 -66.13 -36.58
C ALA A 15 -12.11 -67.09 -37.00
N ALA A 16 -10.86 -66.79 -36.60
CA ALA A 16 -9.79 -67.77 -36.54
C ALA A 16 -8.86 -67.43 -35.35
N GLY A 17 -8.51 -68.46 -34.59
CA GLY A 17 -7.94 -68.39 -33.26
C GLY A 17 -6.51 -67.85 -33.15
N GLY A 18 -6.18 -67.42 -31.94
CA GLY A 18 -4.84 -67.05 -31.53
C GLY A 18 -4.79 -66.78 -30.03
N LEU A 19 -4.84 -67.85 -29.22
CA LEU A 19 -4.58 -67.79 -27.78
C LEU A 19 -3.09 -67.45 -27.55
N GLY A 20 -2.81 -66.25 -27.07
CA GLY A 20 -1.50 -65.82 -26.59
C GLY A 20 -1.65 -65.13 -25.24
N LEU A 21 -1.68 -65.90 -24.15
CA LEU A 21 -1.66 -65.41 -22.77
C LEU A 21 -0.27 -64.82 -22.45
N LEU A 22 -0.13 -63.50 -22.56
CA LEU A 22 0.93 -62.74 -21.88
C LEU A 22 0.32 -62.12 -20.62
N ALA A 23 0.47 -62.81 -19.49
CA ALA A 23 0.14 -62.28 -18.18
C ALA A 23 1.16 -61.19 -17.79
N TYR A 24 0.90 -59.95 -18.20
CA TYR A 24 1.62 -58.79 -17.69
C TYR A 24 0.99 -58.37 -16.36
N GLY A 25 1.62 -58.74 -15.25
CA GLY A 25 1.20 -58.33 -13.92
C GLY A 25 1.17 -56.80 -13.80
N HIS A 26 -0.02 -56.22 -13.81
CA HIS A 26 -0.24 -54.83 -13.41
C HIS A 26 0.09 -54.71 -11.92
N ARG A 27 1.31 -54.28 -11.60
CA ARG A 27 1.58 -53.65 -10.31
C ARG A 27 0.80 -52.33 -10.29
N PRO A 28 -0.08 -52.08 -9.32
CA PRO A 28 -0.71 -50.77 -9.21
C PRO A 28 0.41 -49.74 -9.04
N ALA A 29 0.48 -48.79 -9.97
CA ALA A 29 1.34 -47.64 -9.81
C ALA A 29 0.95 -46.99 -8.48
N ARG A 30 1.91 -46.85 -7.56
CA ARG A 30 1.73 -46.02 -6.38
C ARG A 30 1.43 -44.62 -6.90
N ASP A 31 0.19 -44.18 -6.71
CA ASP A 31 -0.25 -42.82 -7.01
C ASP A 31 0.51 -41.87 -6.08
N HIS A 32 1.73 -41.48 -6.49
CA HIS A 32 2.42 -40.32 -5.93
C HIS A 32 1.78 -39.10 -6.57
N ARG A 33 0.53 -38.79 -6.18
CA ARG A 33 0.09 -37.40 -6.23
C ARG A 33 0.99 -36.66 -5.25
N PRO A 34 1.83 -35.72 -5.70
CA PRO A 34 2.49 -34.83 -4.75
C PRO A 34 1.39 -34.24 -3.87
N ALA A 35 1.58 -34.30 -2.55
CA ALA A 35 0.71 -33.60 -1.63
C ALA A 35 0.57 -32.17 -2.15
N ALA A 36 -0.65 -31.68 -2.33
CA ALA A 36 -0.89 -30.31 -2.76
C ALA A 36 -0.06 -29.40 -1.85
N GLU A 37 0.96 -28.75 -2.39
CA GLU A 37 1.74 -27.78 -1.63
C GLU A 37 0.75 -26.74 -1.12
N THR A 38 0.55 -26.69 0.20
CA THR A 38 -0.25 -25.68 0.86
C THR A 38 0.29 -24.31 0.47
N ALA A 39 -0.57 -23.44 -0.08
CA ALA A 39 -0.18 -22.07 -0.41
C ALA A 39 0.49 -21.39 0.79
N PRO A 40 1.55 -20.57 0.58
CA PRO A 40 2.18 -19.83 1.66
C PRO A 40 1.17 -19.00 2.46
N ALA A 41 1.38 -18.93 3.76
CA ALA A 41 0.50 -18.26 4.73
C ALA A 41 1.24 -17.12 5.44
N PHE A 42 0.47 -16.14 5.90
CA PHE A 42 0.96 -15.04 6.72
C PHE A 42 1.33 -15.54 8.12
N VAL A 43 2.47 -15.09 8.66
CA VAL A 43 3.01 -15.52 9.95
C VAL A 43 3.14 -14.40 10.97
N GLY A 44 2.89 -13.15 10.58
CA GLY A 44 2.96 -11.95 11.40
C GLY A 44 4.39 -11.44 11.63
N ARG A 45 4.53 -10.14 11.90
CA ARG A 45 5.84 -9.49 12.06
C ARG A 45 6.72 -10.07 13.14
N GLU A 46 6.14 -10.63 14.20
CA GLU A 46 6.87 -11.26 15.30
C GLU A 46 7.70 -12.47 14.84
N ALA A 47 7.27 -13.17 13.78
CA ALA A 47 8.09 -14.22 13.19
C ALA A 47 9.31 -13.65 12.46
N CYS A 48 9.16 -12.49 11.81
CA CYS A 48 10.22 -11.78 11.10
C CYS A 48 11.26 -11.17 12.06
N ALA A 49 10.79 -10.44 13.07
CA ALA A 49 11.61 -9.67 14.02
C ALA A 49 12.58 -10.54 14.83
N ARG A 50 12.28 -11.83 15.02
CA ARG A 50 13.17 -12.80 15.70
C ARG A 50 14.51 -13.02 14.98
N CYS A 51 14.55 -12.84 13.66
CA CYS A 51 15.76 -13.00 12.85
C CYS A 51 16.24 -11.67 12.24
N HIS A 52 15.31 -10.74 11.96
CA HIS A 52 15.54 -9.46 11.30
C HIS A 52 15.40 -8.29 12.28
N THR A 53 16.27 -8.27 13.30
CA THR A 53 16.16 -7.32 14.42
C THR A 53 16.44 -5.88 14.00
N ASP A 54 17.31 -5.67 13.02
CA ASP A 54 17.64 -4.33 12.54
C ASP A 54 16.52 -3.74 11.69
N GLU A 55 15.96 -4.51 10.77
CA GLU A 55 14.82 -4.10 9.96
C GLU A 55 13.59 -3.86 10.84
N ALA A 56 13.33 -4.72 11.82
CA ALA A 56 12.25 -4.51 12.79
C ALA A 56 12.44 -3.22 13.59
N ARG A 57 13.67 -2.94 14.05
CA ARG A 57 13.99 -1.69 14.77
C ARG A 57 13.81 -0.45 13.89
N LEU A 58 14.13 -0.53 12.60
CA LEU A 58 13.93 0.57 11.66
C LEU A 58 12.45 0.80 11.36
N TRP A 59 11.67 -0.28 11.24
CA TRP A 59 10.24 -0.24 10.96
C TRP A 59 9.42 0.27 12.15
N THR A 60 9.77 -0.11 13.38
CA THR A 60 9.08 0.36 14.58
C THR A 60 9.16 1.88 14.72
N GLY A 61 8.00 2.53 14.84
CA GLY A 61 7.85 3.98 14.89
C GLY A 61 7.92 4.67 13.53
N SER A 62 8.02 3.93 12.43
CA SER A 62 7.85 4.48 11.07
C SER A 62 6.38 4.86 10.83
N HIS A 63 6.11 5.68 9.81
CA HIS A 63 4.72 6.01 9.46
C HIS A 63 3.92 4.80 8.92
N HIS A 64 4.58 3.73 8.50
CA HIS A 64 3.93 2.47 8.13
C HIS A 64 3.43 1.71 9.36
N ASP A 65 4.24 1.64 10.43
CA ASP A 65 3.86 1.08 11.73
C ASP A 65 2.75 1.92 12.39
N LEU A 66 2.87 3.25 12.30
CA LEU A 66 1.93 4.18 12.93
C LEU A 66 0.72 4.53 12.05
N ALA A 67 0.54 3.85 10.91
CA ALA A 67 -0.49 4.13 9.93
C ALA A 67 -1.91 4.01 10.51
N MET A 68 -2.11 3.04 11.40
CA MET A 68 -3.36 2.81 12.13
C MET A 68 -3.05 2.12 13.46
N GLN A 69 -3.59 2.62 14.57
CA GLN A 69 -3.35 2.07 15.91
C GLN A 69 -4.64 2.00 16.71
N VAL A 70 -4.75 1.05 17.63
CA VAL A 70 -5.85 1.03 18.62
C VAL A 70 -5.87 2.37 19.36
N ALA A 71 -7.04 2.95 19.57
CA ALA A 71 -7.16 4.21 20.29
C ALA A 71 -6.94 3.98 21.80
N ASP A 72 -5.78 4.43 22.29
CA ASP A 72 -5.37 4.32 23.68
C ASP A 72 -4.49 5.52 24.09
N ASP A 73 -4.00 5.49 25.33
CA ASP A 73 -3.20 6.57 25.91
C ASP A 73 -1.81 6.73 25.28
N GLN A 74 -1.37 5.77 24.45
CA GLN A 74 -0.10 5.82 23.75
C GLN A 74 -0.26 6.35 22.32
N SER A 75 -1.40 6.08 21.67
CA SER A 75 -1.65 6.39 20.26
C SER A 75 -2.42 7.70 20.03
N VAL A 76 -3.33 8.08 20.93
CA VAL A 76 -4.17 9.27 20.78
C VAL A 76 -3.35 10.54 21.02
N ARG A 77 -3.32 11.42 20.00
CA ARG A 77 -2.64 12.72 20.06
C ARG A 77 -3.60 13.87 20.32
N GLY A 78 -4.88 13.70 20.01
CA GLY A 78 -5.91 14.73 20.13
C GLY A 78 -6.31 15.06 21.56
N ALA A 79 -6.80 16.27 21.76
CA ALA A 79 -7.27 16.75 23.05
C ALA A 79 -8.67 16.19 23.39
N PHE A 80 -8.74 14.97 23.93
CA PHE A 80 -9.97 14.39 24.49
C PHE A 80 -10.17 14.77 25.97
N ASP A 81 -9.98 16.04 26.29
CA ASP A 81 -10.06 16.63 27.64
C ASP A 81 -11.42 17.30 27.92
N GLY A 82 -12.40 17.10 27.04
CA GLY A 82 -13.68 17.82 27.04
C GLY A 82 -13.70 18.99 26.07
N SER A 83 -12.67 19.15 25.23
CA SER A 83 -12.62 20.18 24.19
C SER A 83 -13.85 20.19 23.29
N LEU A 84 -14.24 21.39 22.88
CA LEU A 84 -15.34 21.65 21.95
C LEU A 84 -14.76 22.14 20.63
N PHE A 85 -15.38 21.71 19.54
CA PHE A 85 -15.09 22.20 18.20
C PHE A 85 -16.41 22.51 17.50
N THR A 86 -16.54 23.71 16.96
CA THR A 86 -17.75 24.13 16.23
C THR A 86 -17.39 24.38 14.78
N TYR A 87 -18.09 23.70 13.88
CA TYR A 87 -18.02 23.89 12.45
C TYR A 87 -19.44 23.87 11.90
N ASP A 88 -19.74 24.85 11.03
CA ASP A 88 -21.00 24.90 10.29
C ASP A 88 -22.29 24.66 11.11
N GLY A 89 -22.32 25.25 12.31
CA GLY A 89 -23.46 25.15 13.24
C GLY A 89 -23.51 23.88 14.10
N VAL A 90 -22.69 22.86 13.82
CA VAL A 90 -22.52 21.67 14.65
C VAL A 90 -21.43 21.91 15.68
N THR A 91 -21.69 21.57 16.95
CA THR A 91 -20.68 21.65 18.03
C THR A 91 -20.40 20.26 18.57
N SER A 92 -19.23 19.75 18.23
CA SER A 92 -18.76 18.43 18.65
C SER A 92 -17.91 18.54 19.91
N ARG A 93 -17.94 17.50 20.75
CA ARG A 93 -17.17 17.42 22.00
C ARG A 93 -16.30 16.17 22.03
N PHE A 94 -15.02 16.32 22.36
CA PHE A 94 -14.05 15.24 22.45
C PHE A 94 -13.66 15.00 23.91
N TYR A 95 -13.89 13.80 24.44
CA TYR A 95 -13.68 13.51 25.85
C TYR A 95 -13.35 12.06 26.13
N ARG A 96 -12.87 11.80 27.36
CA ARG A 96 -12.64 10.46 27.87
C ARG A 96 -13.69 10.09 28.91
N ARG A 97 -14.13 8.83 28.90
CA ARG A 97 -14.96 8.23 29.97
C ARG A 97 -14.65 6.74 30.08
N ASP A 98 -14.47 6.24 31.30
CA ASP A 98 -14.22 4.82 31.59
C ASP A 98 -13.05 4.21 30.78
N GLY A 99 -11.98 4.98 30.59
CA GLY A 99 -10.79 4.56 29.83
C GLY A 99 -10.96 4.61 28.30
N LYS A 100 -12.13 5.02 27.80
CA LYS A 100 -12.43 5.12 26.37
C LYS A 100 -12.35 6.55 25.86
N TYR A 101 -12.07 6.67 24.56
CA TYR A 101 -12.08 7.93 23.82
C TYR A 101 -13.43 8.08 23.11
N LEU A 102 -14.12 9.19 23.37
CA LEU A 102 -15.50 9.43 22.94
C LEU A 102 -15.62 10.76 22.20
N VAL A 103 -16.48 10.78 21.19
CA VAL A 103 -16.87 11.98 20.45
C VAL A 103 -18.38 12.13 20.52
N TRP A 104 -18.86 13.28 20.97
CA TRP A 104 -20.25 13.70 20.81
C TRP A 104 -20.35 14.55 19.55
N THR A 105 -20.97 14.05 18.49
CA THR A 105 -21.13 14.73 17.19
C THR A 105 -22.41 14.30 16.49
N ASP A 106 -22.79 14.98 15.42
CA ASP A 106 -23.95 14.63 14.60
C ASP A 106 -23.76 13.29 13.86
N GLY A 107 -24.84 12.54 13.74
CA GLY A 107 -24.89 11.24 13.08
C GLY A 107 -25.54 11.28 11.70
N PRO A 108 -25.84 10.11 11.12
CA PRO A 108 -26.45 10.01 9.79
C PRO A 108 -27.90 10.54 9.74
N ASP A 109 -28.53 10.70 10.90
CA ASP A 109 -29.87 11.29 11.08
C ASP A 109 -29.82 12.80 11.38
N GLY A 110 -28.63 13.38 11.44
CA GLY A 110 -28.38 14.78 11.83
C GLY A 110 -28.64 15.09 13.31
N ALA A 111 -28.95 14.09 14.13
CA ALA A 111 -29.02 14.25 15.57
C ALA A 111 -27.62 14.02 16.18
N MET A 112 -27.40 14.62 17.35
CA MET A 112 -26.14 14.42 18.07
C MET A 112 -26.16 13.09 18.81
N HIS A 113 -25.09 12.31 18.66
CA HIS A 113 -24.88 11.04 19.34
C HIS A 113 -23.48 10.95 19.95
N GLU A 114 -23.30 9.97 20.82
CA GLU A 114 -22.00 9.62 21.37
C GLU A 114 -21.40 8.44 20.61
N TYR A 115 -20.16 8.58 20.16
CA TYR A 115 -19.43 7.58 19.42
C TYR A 115 -18.12 7.23 20.12
N GLU A 116 -17.82 5.93 20.20
CA GLU A 116 -16.53 5.44 20.65
C GLU A 116 -15.54 5.42 19.50
N VAL A 117 -14.37 5.98 19.75
CA VAL A 117 -13.23 5.92 18.85
C VAL A 117 -12.55 4.57 19.03
N ALA A 118 -12.53 3.77 17.96
CA ALA A 118 -11.90 2.46 17.97
C ALA A 118 -10.40 2.55 17.63
N TYR A 119 -10.03 3.41 16.69
CA TYR A 119 -8.67 3.53 16.19
C TYR A 119 -8.26 4.97 15.94
N THR A 120 -6.95 5.21 16.04
CA THR A 120 -6.30 6.40 15.45
C THR A 120 -5.82 6.07 14.04
N PHE A 121 -5.84 7.07 13.16
CA PHE A 121 -5.48 6.92 11.76
C PHE A 121 -4.54 8.06 11.35
N GLY A 122 -3.31 7.71 10.99
CA GLY A 122 -2.21 8.67 10.81
C GLY A 122 -1.57 9.16 12.12
N VAL A 123 -0.50 9.95 11.98
CA VAL A 123 0.33 10.43 13.12
C VAL A 123 0.89 11.85 12.96
N ASP A 124 1.40 12.23 11.79
CA ASP A 124 1.87 13.59 11.46
C ASP A 124 1.73 13.81 9.94
N PRO A 125 1.32 15.00 9.48
CA PRO A 125 0.96 16.19 10.27
C PRO A 125 -0.46 16.12 10.86
N LEU A 126 -1.25 15.12 10.50
CA LEU A 126 -2.63 14.96 10.93
C LEU A 126 -2.90 13.58 11.53
N GLN A 127 -3.86 13.53 12.44
CA GLN A 127 -4.42 12.28 12.97
C GLN A 127 -5.95 12.36 12.92
N GLN A 128 -6.56 11.40 12.23
CA GLN A 128 -8.00 11.15 12.23
C GLN A 128 -8.36 10.03 13.21
N TYR A 129 -9.65 9.84 13.41
CA TYR A 129 -10.21 8.86 14.34
C TYR A 129 -11.25 8.01 13.64
N LEU A 130 -11.15 6.69 13.80
CA LEU A 130 -12.07 5.73 13.19
C LEU A 130 -13.11 5.29 14.22
N ILE A 131 -14.37 5.39 13.84
CA ILE A 131 -15.53 5.04 14.65
C ILE A 131 -16.15 3.76 14.09
N ALA A 132 -16.36 2.77 14.95
CA ALA A 132 -17.11 1.56 14.58
C ALA A 132 -18.57 1.94 14.31
N PHE A 133 -19.12 1.45 13.21
CA PHE A 133 -20.44 1.82 12.72
C PHE A 133 -21.24 0.57 12.29
N PRO A 134 -22.58 0.60 12.28
CA PRO A 134 -23.39 -0.54 11.86
C PRO A 134 -22.99 -1.13 10.50
N GLY A 135 -23.25 -2.42 10.32
CA GLY A 135 -22.87 -3.14 9.09
C GLY A 135 -21.37 -3.43 8.98
N GLY A 136 -20.62 -3.45 10.09
CA GLY A 136 -19.19 -3.77 10.10
C GLY A 136 -18.29 -2.68 9.52
N ARG A 137 -18.83 -1.47 9.39
CA ARG A 137 -18.13 -0.30 8.86
C ARG A 137 -17.23 0.31 9.94
N TYR A 138 -16.13 0.90 9.51
CA TYR A 138 -15.42 1.93 10.23
C TYR A 138 -15.51 3.22 9.43
N GLN A 139 -15.92 4.30 10.08
CA GLN A 139 -16.03 5.62 9.48
C GLN A 139 -14.90 6.51 10.00
N ALA A 140 -14.20 7.18 9.10
CA ALA A 140 -13.19 8.17 9.43
C ALA A 140 -13.87 9.51 9.73
N LEU A 141 -13.66 10.03 10.94
CA LEU A 141 -14.18 11.34 11.31
C LEU A 141 -13.53 12.43 10.44
N ASP A 142 -14.35 13.35 9.94
CA ASP A 142 -13.97 14.53 9.14
C ASP A 142 -13.46 15.70 10.00
N ILE A 143 -13.57 15.59 11.32
CA ILE A 143 -12.85 16.41 12.30
C ILE A 143 -11.54 15.69 12.67
N ALA A 144 -10.42 16.29 12.29
CA ALA A 144 -9.09 15.75 12.49
C ALA A 144 -8.29 16.58 13.52
N TRP A 145 -7.26 15.96 14.09
CA TRP A 145 -6.29 16.63 14.94
C TRP A 145 -5.06 17.03 14.14
N ASP A 146 -4.68 18.31 14.22
CA ASP A 146 -3.41 18.80 13.72
C ASP A 146 -2.30 18.41 14.71
N ALA A 147 -1.57 17.35 14.40
CA ALA A 147 -0.55 16.78 15.27
C ALA A 147 0.77 17.58 15.27
N ARG A 148 0.90 18.59 14.41
CA ARG A 148 2.10 19.42 14.34
C ARG A 148 2.33 20.16 15.66
N PRO A 149 3.58 20.55 15.98
CA PRO A 149 3.86 21.40 17.13
C PRO A 149 3.06 22.70 17.10
N ALA A 150 2.66 23.20 18.28
CA ALA A 150 1.93 24.46 18.43
C ALA A 150 2.68 25.65 17.82
N THR A 151 4.02 25.62 17.80
CA THR A 151 4.86 26.64 17.13
C THR A 151 4.68 26.69 15.61
N ARG A 152 4.07 25.67 15.00
CA ARG A 152 3.68 25.62 13.58
C ARG A 152 2.16 25.76 13.38
N GLY A 153 1.43 26.17 14.42
CA GLY A 153 -0.03 26.33 14.39
C GLY A 153 -0.83 25.04 14.55
N GLY A 154 -0.18 23.94 14.95
CA GLY A 154 -0.85 22.68 15.26
C GLY A 154 -1.35 22.59 16.70
N GLN A 155 -1.59 21.36 17.15
CA GLN A 155 -2.25 21.02 18.42
C GLN A 155 -3.67 21.58 18.52
N ARG A 156 -4.48 21.36 17.47
CA ARG A 156 -5.86 21.83 17.39
C ARG A 156 -6.74 20.92 16.55
N TRP A 157 -8.04 20.94 16.84
CA TRP A 157 -9.08 20.35 15.99
C TRP A 157 -9.32 21.22 14.76
N TYR A 158 -9.58 20.58 13.62
CA TYR A 158 -10.00 21.24 12.39
C TYR A 158 -10.87 20.30 11.56
N HIS A 159 -11.69 20.87 10.68
CA HIS A 159 -12.52 20.13 9.72
C HIS A 159 -11.75 19.93 8.41
N LEU A 160 -11.80 18.72 7.84
CA LEU A 160 -11.08 18.37 6.61
C LEU A 160 -11.64 19.10 5.37
N HIS A 161 -12.95 19.32 5.35
CA HIS A 161 -13.62 20.05 4.28
C HIS A 161 -13.82 21.49 4.72
N ALA A 162 -12.76 22.30 4.67
CA ALA A 162 -12.84 23.71 5.04
C ALA A 162 -13.70 24.46 4.02
N ASP A 163 -14.64 25.28 4.51
CA ASP A 163 -15.51 26.16 3.71
C ASP A 163 -16.58 25.44 2.85
N GLU A 164 -16.82 24.14 3.09
CA GLU A 164 -17.88 23.36 2.47
C GLU A 164 -18.99 23.00 3.48
N HIS A 165 -20.25 23.09 3.04
CA HIS A 165 -21.39 22.60 3.81
C HIS A 165 -21.53 21.10 3.60
N VAL A 166 -21.01 20.31 4.54
CA VAL A 166 -20.99 18.85 4.47
C VAL A 166 -21.86 18.30 5.59
N GLY A 167 -23.15 18.10 5.30
CA GLY A 167 -24.13 17.63 6.27
C GLY A 167 -24.52 16.16 6.09
N PRO A 168 -25.34 15.62 7.00
CA PRO A 168 -25.86 14.26 6.92
C PRO A 168 -26.50 13.95 5.55
N GLY A 169 -26.11 12.80 4.98
CA GLY A 169 -26.55 12.36 3.65
C GLY A 169 -25.62 12.79 2.50
N ASP A 170 -24.69 13.72 2.75
CA ASP A 170 -23.61 14.02 1.80
C ASP A 170 -22.59 12.85 1.75
N VAL A 171 -21.99 12.64 0.59
CA VAL A 171 -20.96 11.61 0.40
C VAL A 171 -19.68 11.92 1.17
N LEU A 172 -19.40 13.20 1.43
CA LEU A 172 -18.24 13.71 2.16
C LEU A 172 -18.47 13.85 3.67
N HIS A 173 -19.70 13.69 4.15
CA HIS A 173 -19.94 13.65 5.60
C HIS A 173 -19.22 12.44 6.20
N TRP A 174 -18.75 12.51 7.45
CA TRP A 174 -18.03 11.39 8.06
C TRP A 174 -18.82 10.07 8.07
N THR A 175 -20.17 10.13 8.07
CA THR A 175 -21.03 8.94 7.94
C THR A 175 -21.27 8.50 6.48
N GLY A 176 -20.76 9.24 5.50
CA GLY A 176 -20.91 9.03 4.08
C GLY A 176 -19.93 7.99 3.50
N ALA A 177 -20.04 7.77 2.19
CA ALA A 177 -19.28 6.72 1.48
C ALA A 177 -17.83 7.12 1.17
N ALA A 178 -17.49 8.41 1.12
CA ALA A 178 -16.13 8.87 0.88
C ALA A 178 -15.24 8.70 2.13
N LEU A 179 -15.84 8.66 3.32
CA LEU A 179 -15.14 8.54 4.61
C LEU A 179 -15.22 7.11 5.17
N ASN A 180 -15.64 6.14 4.35
CA ASN A 180 -15.65 4.74 4.72
C ASN A 180 -14.26 4.10 4.65
N TRP A 181 -13.72 3.77 5.82
CA TRP A 181 -12.38 3.21 5.92
C TRP A 181 -12.25 1.87 5.20
N ASN A 182 -13.25 0.97 5.32
CA ASN A 182 -13.19 -0.38 4.75
C ASN A 182 -12.98 -0.35 3.23
N ASP A 183 -13.65 0.57 2.53
CA ASP A 183 -13.54 0.71 1.08
C ASP A 183 -12.37 1.60 0.65
N ARG A 184 -12.14 2.71 1.35
CA ARG A 184 -11.24 3.78 0.87
C ARG A 184 -9.82 3.67 1.40
N CYS A 185 -9.63 3.13 2.59
CA CYS A 185 -8.39 3.28 3.36
C CYS A 185 -7.74 1.95 3.73
N ALA A 186 -8.55 0.97 4.11
CA ALA A 186 -8.10 -0.27 4.75
C ALA A 186 -7.07 -1.04 3.93
N ARG A 187 -7.16 -1.02 2.59
CA ARG A 187 -6.22 -1.72 1.71
C ARG A 187 -4.79 -1.23 1.87
N CYS A 188 -4.61 0.08 2.07
CA CYS A 188 -3.30 0.70 2.13
C CYS A 188 -2.77 0.81 3.56
N HIS A 189 -3.63 0.63 4.55
CA HIS A 189 -3.32 0.86 5.97
C HIS A 189 -3.37 -0.42 6.81
N SER A 190 -3.44 -1.61 6.21
CA SER A 190 -3.48 -2.89 6.92
C SER A 190 -2.75 -4.00 6.15
N THR A 191 -2.43 -5.10 6.84
CA THR A 191 -1.72 -6.24 6.25
C THR A 191 -2.66 -7.43 6.02
N ASN A 192 -2.59 -8.03 4.82
CA ASN A 192 -3.44 -9.15 4.39
C ASN A 192 -4.94 -8.85 4.55
N LEU A 193 -5.35 -7.65 4.16
CA LEU A 193 -6.76 -7.25 4.25
C LEU A 193 -7.63 -8.08 3.30
N ARG A 194 -8.80 -8.52 3.79
CA ARG A 194 -9.95 -8.92 2.97
C ARG A 194 -11.07 -7.94 3.26
N LYS A 195 -11.52 -7.17 2.26
CA LYS A 195 -12.58 -6.17 2.44
C LYS A 195 -13.89 -6.86 2.83
N GLY A 196 -14.21 -7.98 2.17
CA GLY A 196 -15.30 -8.86 2.59
C GLY A 196 -16.67 -8.19 2.51
N TYR A 197 -16.88 -7.33 1.51
CA TYR A 197 -18.15 -6.64 1.33
C TYR A 197 -19.22 -7.61 0.80
N ARG A 198 -20.42 -7.57 1.39
CA ARG A 198 -21.62 -8.35 1.05
C ARG A 198 -22.67 -7.41 0.45
N PRO A 199 -22.77 -7.31 -0.88
CA PRO A 199 -23.67 -6.35 -1.53
C PRO A 199 -25.15 -6.57 -1.18
N GLU A 200 -25.57 -7.81 -0.96
CA GLU A 200 -26.95 -8.17 -0.64
C GLU A 200 -27.39 -7.70 0.75
N GLU A 201 -26.42 -7.52 1.66
CA GLU A 201 -26.65 -7.13 3.06
C GLU A 201 -26.14 -5.72 3.37
N ASP A 202 -25.51 -5.04 2.40
CA ASP A 202 -24.80 -3.77 2.57
C ASP A 202 -23.86 -3.77 3.81
N ARG A 203 -23.10 -4.86 3.94
CA ARG A 203 -22.31 -5.16 5.14
C ARG A 203 -20.87 -5.51 4.79
N TYR A 204 -19.95 -5.11 5.65
CA TYR A 204 -18.55 -5.50 5.62
C TYR A 204 -18.25 -6.63 6.62
N GLU A 205 -17.49 -7.61 6.15
CA GLU A 205 -16.83 -8.65 6.93
C GLU A 205 -15.32 -8.48 6.87
N THR A 206 -14.87 -7.23 7.01
CA THR A 206 -13.47 -6.88 6.81
C THR A 206 -12.59 -7.58 7.84
N THR A 207 -11.53 -8.22 7.35
CA THR A 207 -10.52 -8.89 8.17
C THR A 207 -9.13 -8.50 7.70
N TRP A 208 -8.16 -8.59 8.60
CA TRP A 208 -6.74 -8.35 8.33
C TRP A 208 -5.91 -9.26 9.24
N SER A 209 -4.65 -9.48 8.89
CA SER A 209 -3.70 -10.19 9.75
C SER A 209 -3.01 -9.25 10.74
N GLU A 210 -2.70 -8.02 10.31
CA GLU A 210 -2.11 -6.98 11.16
C GLU A 210 -2.73 -5.63 10.82
N LEU A 211 -2.83 -4.77 11.85
CA LEU A 211 -3.63 -3.54 11.79
C LEU A 211 -3.05 -2.51 10.82
N ASP A 212 -1.73 -2.49 10.67
CA ASP A 212 -0.92 -1.49 9.99
C ASP A 212 -0.19 -2.07 8.76
N VAL A 213 0.72 -1.29 8.15
CA VAL A 213 1.55 -1.73 7.02
C VAL A 213 2.78 -2.46 7.55
N SER A 214 2.60 -3.76 7.78
CA SER A 214 3.59 -4.65 8.40
C SER A 214 4.52 -5.31 7.37
N CYS A 215 5.48 -6.12 7.84
CA CYS A 215 6.50 -6.77 7.02
C CYS A 215 5.92 -7.52 5.81
N GLU A 216 4.86 -8.30 6.04
CA GLU A 216 4.24 -9.14 5.00
C GLU A 216 3.34 -8.35 4.05
N ALA A 217 3.05 -7.07 4.32
CA ALA A 217 2.39 -6.19 3.35
C ALA A 217 3.28 -5.92 2.13
N CYS A 218 4.61 -5.94 2.31
CA CYS A 218 5.58 -5.77 1.23
C CYS A 218 6.21 -7.08 0.77
N HIS A 219 6.50 -7.99 1.71
CA HIS A 219 7.20 -9.25 1.45
C HIS A 219 6.27 -10.43 1.12
N GLY A 220 4.96 -10.24 1.27
CA GLY A 220 3.94 -11.28 1.11
C GLY A 220 3.99 -12.35 2.22
N PRO A 221 3.15 -13.40 2.11
CA PRO A 221 3.08 -14.44 3.13
C PRO A 221 4.42 -15.19 3.30
N GLY A 222 4.93 -15.22 4.53
CA GLY A 222 6.28 -15.64 4.87
C GLY A 222 6.44 -17.08 5.35
N SER A 223 5.38 -17.89 5.43
CA SER A 223 5.48 -19.24 6.03
C SER A 223 6.49 -20.16 5.33
N ALA A 224 6.57 -20.09 4.00
CA ALA A 224 7.55 -20.86 3.21
C ALA A 224 8.99 -20.37 3.46
N HIS A 225 9.19 -19.05 3.60
CA HIS A 225 10.47 -18.47 3.96
C HIS A 225 10.92 -18.90 5.36
N VAL A 226 10.03 -18.85 6.34
CA VAL A 226 10.31 -19.31 7.71
C VAL A 226 10.66 -20.80 7.74
N ALA A 227 9.93 -21.63 6.99
CA ALA A 227 10.22 -23.05 6.87
C ALA A 227 11.60 -23.30 6.23
N TRP A 228 11.93 -22.59 5.15
CA TRP A 228 13.25 -22.64 4.54
C TRP A 228 14.36 -22.21 5.51
N ALA A 229 14.17 -21.10 6.23
CA ALA A 229 15.17 -20.56 7.14
C ALA A 229 15.45 -21.48 8.34
N ARG A 230 14.45 -22.24 8.80
CA ARG A 230 14.57 -23.25 9.88
C ARG A 230 15.07 -24.61 9.38
N GLY A 231 14.91 -24.89 8.09
CA GLY A 231 15.29 -26.16 7.48
C GLY A 231 16.71 -26.15 6.91
N ASP A 232 16.92 -26.98 5.89
CA ASP A 232 18.19 -27.02 5.17
C ASP A 232 18.32 -25.83 4.21
N ARG A 233 19.05 -24.80 4.65
CA ARG A 233 19.32 -23.57 3.90
C ARG A 233 20.23 -23.77 2.69
N THR A 234 20.81 -24.96 2.50
CA THR A 234 21.58 -25.30 1.29
C THR A 234 20.68 -25.59 0.09
N ARG A 235 19.38 -25.81 0.33
CA ARG A 235 18.38 -25.90 -0.73
C ARG A 235 18.23 -24.53 -1.41
N ASP A 236 18.56 -24.50 -2.69
CA ASP A 236 18.35 -23.35 -3.56
C ASP A 236 16.86 -23.24 -3.91
N VAL A 237 16.16 -22.41 -3.14
CA VAL A 237 14.75 -22.06 -3.37
C VAL A 237 14.71 -20.64 -3.90
N ILE A 238 13.98 -20.42 -5.00
CA ILE A 238 13.76 -19.10 -5.57
C ILE A 238 13.23 -18.16 -4.48
N GLY A 239 13.82 -16.96 -4.38
CA GLY A 239 13.45 -15.96 -3.38
C GLY A 239 13.64 -16.44 -1.92
N LYS A 240 14.36 -17.54 -1.68
CA LYS A 240 14.50 -18.16 -0.35
C LYS A 240 13.13 -18.49 0.29
N GLY A 241 12.12 -18.79 -0.52
CA GLY A 241 10.76 -19.07 -0.07
C GLY A 241 9.89 -17.85 0.22
N LEU A 242 10.36 -16.62 -0.02
CA LEU A 242 9.48 -15.45 -0.07
C LEU A 242 8.65 -15.47 -1.35
N THR A 243 7.42 -14.98 -1.26
CA THR A 243 6.51 -14.85 -2.40
C THR A 243 6.80 -13.61 -3.25
N VAL A 244 7.45 -12.60 -2.64
CA VAL A 244 7.87 -11.37 -3.32
C VAL A 244 9.39 -11.23 -3.27
N ASP A 245 10.01 -11.18 -4.45
CA ASP A 245 11.44 -10.92 -4.59
C ASP A 245 11.68 -9.43 -4.88
N LEU A 246 11.95 -8.69 -3.81
CA LEU A 246 12.29 -7.26 -3.87
C LEU A 246 13.77 -7.01 -4.16
N VAL A 247 14.59 -8.07 -4.26
CA VAL A 247 16.01 -7.90 -4.52
C VAL A 247 16.22 -7.44 -5.96
N ASP A 248 16.97 -6.36 -6.10
CA ASP A 248 17.33 -5.84 -7.39
C ASP A 248 18.28 -6.80 -8.13
N ARG A 249 17.74 -7.46 -9.17
CA ARG A 249 18.41 -8.50 -9.96
C ARG A 249 18.35 -8.21 -11.46
N PRO A 250 19.49 -8.27 -12.18
CA PRO A 250 20.85 -8.39 -11.65
C PRO A 250 21.22 -7.14 -10.83
N SER A 251 22.03 -7.34 -9.78
CA SER A 251 22.50 -6.22 -8.95
C SER A 251 23.26 -5.22 -9.82
N ALA A 252 22.96 -3.94 -9.65
CA ALA A 252 23.61 -2.88 -10.40
C ALA A 252 24.26 -1.85 -9.47
N ALA A 253 25.25 -1.16 -10.01
CA ALA A 253 25.85 0.01 -9.40
C ALA A 253 25.46 1.26 -10.20
N TRP A 254 25.39 2.40 -9.50
CA TRP A 254 25.33 3.71 -10.14
C TRP A 254 26.74 4.13 -10.56
N VAL A 255 26.98 4.20 -11.88
CA VAL A 255 28.27 4.54 -12.47
C VAL A 255 28.27 6.03 -12.83
N SER A 256 29.37 6.73 -12.50
CA SER A 256 29.51 8.15 -12.81
C SER A 256 29.21 8.47 -14.28
N GLY A 257 28.49 9.56 -14.50
CA GLY A 257 28.03 10.03 -15.82
C GLY A 257 29.11 10.61 -16.73
N GLY A 258 30.38 10.59 -16.32
CA GLY A 258 31.44 11.28 -17.04
C GLY A 258 31.12 12.79 -17.24
N PRO A 259 31.37 13.37 -18.43
CA PRO A 259 31.15 14.80 -18.68
C PRO A 259 29.71 15.30 -18.48
N ALA A 260 28.71 14.41 -18.62
CA ALA A 260 27.31 14.78 -18.39
C ALA A 260 27.01 15.01 -16.90
N GLY A 261 27.82 14.43 -16.01
CA GLY A 261 27.66 14.56 -14.56
C GLY A 261 26.42 13.85 -13.99
N ILE A 262 25.71 13.03 -14.77
CA ILE A 262 24.53 12.29 -14.31
C ILE A 262 24.84 10.79 -14.38
N ALA A 263 24.83 10.12 -13.24
CA ALA A 263 25.10 8.70 -13.14
C ALA A 263 24.10 7.87 -13.94
N HIS A 264 24.56 6.72 -14.42
CA HIS A 264 23.73 5.73 -15.10
C HIS A 264 23.88 4.38 -14.42
N ARG A 265 22.85 3.56 -14.52
CA ARG A 265 22.84 2.22 -13.94
C ARG A 265 23.75 1.30 -14.76
N SER A 266 24.63 0.54 -14.10
CA SER A 266 25.60 -0.34 -14.75
C SER A 266 24.97 -1.46 -15.56
N VAL A 267 23.74 -1.84 -15.21
CA VAL A 267 22.91 -2.80 -15.93
C VAL A 267 21.51 -2.21 -16.05
N GLN A 268 20.81 -2.50 -17.14
CA GLN A 268 19.41 -2.11 -17.27
C GLN A 268 18.54 -2.87 -16.26
N ARG A 269 17.58 -2.18 -15.64
CA ARG A 269 16.61 -2.82 -14.73
C ARG A 269 15.57 -3.59 -15.54
N THR A 270 15.30 -4.82 -15.13
CA THR A 270 14.26 -5.68 -15.74
C THR A 270 13.19 -6.11 -14.73
N ALA A 271 13.47 -6.00 -13.43
CA ALA A 271 12.52 -6.30 -12.37
C ALA A 271 11.73 -5.07 -11.93
N HIS A 272 10.43 -5.25 -11.70
CA HIS A 272 9.51 -4.18 -11.31
C HIS A 272 8.84 -4.42 -9.96
N ALA A 273 9.10 -5.57 -9.32
CA ALA A 273 8.42 -6.00 -8.09
C ALA A 273 8.42 -4.94 -6.99
N GLU A 274 9.52 -4.23 -6.76
CA GLU A 274 9.56 -3.15 -5.75
C GLU A 274 8.53 -2.04 -6.02
N ILE A 275 8.50 -1.55 -7.26
CA ILE A 275 7.60 -0.47 -7.65
C ILE A 275 6.15 -0.96 -7.58
N GLU A 276 5.89 -2.17 -8.05
CA GLU A 276 4.56 -2.77 -8.00
C GLU A 276 4.11 -3.09 -6.57
N THR A 277 5.03 -3.34 -5.63
CA THR A 277 4.71 -3.48 -4.20
C THR A 277 4.30 -2.15 -3.56
N CYS A 278 4.94 -1.04 -3.93
CA CYS A 278 4.59 0.29 -3.39
C CYS A 278 3.31 0.86 -4.02
N ALA A 279 3.06 0.55 -5.28
CA ALA A 279 2.06 1.22 -6.11
C ALA A 279 0.63 1.21 -5.57
N PRO A 280 0.09 0.12 -4.98
CA PRO A 280 -1.28 0.09 -4.49
C PRO A 280 -1.59 1.15 -3.42
N CYS A 281 -0.57 1.59 -2.69
CA CYS A 281 -0.70 2.57 -1.60
C CYS A 281 -0.19 3.97 -2.00
N HIS A 282 0.74 4.05 -2.94
CA HIS A 282 1.37 5.29 -3.40
C HIS A 282 0.87 5.75 -4.77
N ALA A 283 -0.39 5.45 -5.09
CA ALA A 283 -1.06 5.87 -6.32
C ALA A 283 -2.51 6.26 -6.03
N ARG A 284 -3.01 7.29 -6.69
CA ARG A 284 -4.46 7.54 -6.73
C ARG A 284 -5.06 6.55 -7.71
N ARG A 285 -5.96 5.70 -7.23
CA ARG A 285 -6.38 4.50 -7.95
C ARG A 285 -7.71 3.95 -7.47
N ALA A 286 -8.47 3.34 -8.37
CA ALA A 286 -9.63 2.52 -8.04
C ALA A 286 -9.21 1.07 -7.84
N GLU A 287 -9.87 0.37 -6.93
CA GLU A 287 -9.69 -1.08 -6.69
C GLU A 287 -10.71 -1.88 -7.51
N LEU A 288 -10.25 -2.94 -8.18
CA LEU A 288 -11.06 -3.82 -8.99
C LEU A 288 -11.35 -5.17 -8.31
N SER A 289 -10.44 -5.64 -7.45
CA SER A 289 -10.47 -6.99 -6.92
C SER A 289 -10.06 -7.05 -5.45
N ASP A 290 -10.67 -7.99 -4.72
CA ASP A 290 -10.45 -8.19 -3.29
C ASP A 290 -9.41 -9.30 -3.06
N GLY A 291 -8.15 -9.06 -3.45
CA GLY A 291 -7.11 -10.09 -3.34
C GLY A 291 -5.72 -9.74 -3.81
N ALA A 292 -5.42 -8.46 -3.96
CA ALA A 292 -4.09 -8.00 -4.35
C ALA A 292 -3.01 -8.57 -3.42
N LEU A 293 -1.99 -9.17 -4.02
CA LEU A 293 -0.77 -9.60 -3.34
C LEU A 293 0.36 -8.66 -3.73
N PRO A 294 1.28 -8.32 -2.80
CA PRO A 294 2.40 -7.45 -3.12
C PRO A 294 3.26 -8.01 -4.25
N GLY A 295 3.89 -7.12 -5.01
CA GLY A 295 4.80 -7.44 -6.11
C GLY A 295 4.13 -7.91 -7.41
N ARG A 296 2.81 -8.10 -7.42
CA ARG A 296 2.04 -8.32 -8.66
C ARG A 296 1.84 -7.01 -9.41
N PRO A 297 1.75 -7.02 -10.75
CA PRO A 297 1.46 -5.81 -11.53
C PRO A 297 0.23 -5.07 -11.01
N LEU A 298 0.35 -3.76 -10.78
CA LEU A 298 -0.73 -2.93 -10.25
C LEU A 298 -2.04 -3.09 -11.04
N LEU A 299 -1.92 -3.14 -12.38
CA LEU A 299 -3.06 -3.17 -13.29
C LEU A 299 -3.87 -4.47 -13.25
N ASP A 300 -3.39 -5.51 -12.57
CA ASP A 300 -4.17 -6.75 -12.37
C ASP A 300 -5.36 -6.52 -11.42
N ASP A 301 -5.18 -5.62 -10.43
CA ASP A 301 -6.13 -5.43 -9.33
C ASP A 301 -6.60 -3.98 -9.17
N TYR A 302 -6.00 -3.03 -9.90
CA TYR A 302 -6.26 -1.60 -9.74
C TYR A 302 -6.26 -0.82 -11.07
N VAL A 303 -7.00 0.29 -11.08
CA VAL A 303 -6.96 1.28 -12.17
C VAL A 303 -6.37 2.58 -11.61
N PRO A 304 -5.10 2.92 -11.90
CA PRO A 304 -4.54 4.20 -11.51
C PRO A 304 -5.22 5.34 -12.25
N ALA A 305 -5.32 6.50 -11.59
CA ALA A 305 -5.79 7.73 -12.20
C ALA A 305 -4.92 8.08 -13.41
N LEU A 306 -5.56 8.41 -14.53
CA LEU A 306 -4.89 8.80 -15.76
C LEU A 306 -4.38 10.23 -15.66
N LEU A 307 -3.60 10.65 -16.66
CA LEU A 307 -3.13 12.02 -16.84
C LEU A 307 -4.29 12.96 -17.21
N GLU A 308 -5.09 13.29 -16.21
CA GLU A 308 -6.27 14.14 -16.35
C GLU A 308 -5.99 15.56 -15.85
N ASP A 309 -6.59 16.54 -16.53
CA ASP A 309 -6.56 17.95 -16.11
C ASP A 309 -7.07 18.08 -14.68
N GLY A 310 -6.38 18.88 -13.87
CA GLY A 310 -6.67 19.06 -12.44
C GLY A 310 -5.89 18.11 -11.53
N LEU A 311 -5.56 16.90 -11.99
CA LEU A 311 -4.79 15.92 -11.22
C LEU A 311 -3.28 16.00 -11.48
N TYR A 312 -2.90 16.28 -12.74
CA TYR A 312 -1.51 16.40 -13.16
C TYR A 312 -1.26 17.72 -13.91
N PHE A 313 -0.03 18.23 -13.79
CA PHE A 313 0.46 19.27 -14.69
C PHE A 313 0.65 18.71 -16.12
N PRO A 314 0.68 19.57 -17.15
CA PRO A 314 0.86 19.12 -18.54
C PRO A 314 2.14 18.32 -18.82
N ASP A 315 3.14 18.41 -17.94
CA ASP A 315 4.39 17.65 -18.02
C ASP A 315 4.39 16.36 -17.18
N GLY A 316 3.23 16.00 -16.61
CA GLY A 316 3.03 14.79 -15.82
C GLY A 316 3.43 14.90 -14.36
N GLN A 317 3.83 16.09 -13.87
CA GLN A 317 4.08 16.32 -12.44
C GLN A 317 2.78 16.33 -11.63
N ILE A 318 2.89 15.98 -10.34
CA ILE A 318 1.80 15.98 -9.37
C ILE A 318 1.21 17.40 -9.25
N GLN A 319 -0.08 17.56 -9.58
CA GLN A 319 -0.82 18.81 -9.35
C GLN A 319 -1.74 18.74 -8.14
N ASP A 320 -2.39 17.60 -7.92
CA ASP A 320 -3.28 17.32 -6.79
C ASP A 320 -2.89 16.00 -6.10
N GLU A 321 -3.69 15.47 -5.17
CA GLU A 321 -3.45 14.23 -4.43
C GLU A 321 -3.50 12.99 -5.35
N VAL A 322 -2.47 12.81 -6.18
CA VAL A 322 -2.22 11.65 -7.06
C VAL A 322 -1.12 10.73 -6.55
N TYR A 323 -0.48 11.11 -5.43
CA TYR A 323 0.70 10.45 -4.84
C TYR A 323 1.85 10.32 -5.87
N GLU A 324 2.82 9.43 -5.64
CA GLU A 324 4.08 9.42 -6.37
C GLU A 324 4.08 8.51 -7.61
N TYR A 325 3.36 7.38 -7.61
CA TYR A 325 3.51 6.32 -8.61
C TYR A 325 3.35 6.81 -10.06
N GLY A 326 2.22 7.47 -10.36
CA GLY A 326 1.89 7.87 -11.73
C GLY A 326 2.93 8.84 -12.30
N SER A 327 3.33 9.84 -11.52
CA SER A 327 4.36 10.82 -11.91
C SER A 327 5.75 10.17 -12.00
N PHE A 328 6.07 9.25 -11.10
CA PHE A 328 7.35 8.57 -11.07
C PHE A 328 7.57 7.71 -12.32
N LEU A 329 6.57 6.92 -12.75
CA LEU A 329 6.66 6.09 -13.95
C LEU A 329 6.97 6.88 -15.23
N GLN A 330 6.50 8.13 -15.30
CA GLN A 330 6.72 9.00 -16.45
C GLN A 330 8.12 9.65 -16.46
N SER A 331 8.76 9.70 -15.28
CA SER A 331 9.99 10.44 -15.06
C SER A 331 11.19 9.87 -15.81
N ARG A 332 12.18 10.73 -16.04
CA ARG A 332 13.49 10.31 -16.58
C ARG A 332 14.24 9.39 -15.59
N MET A 333 14.00 9.54 -14.29
CA MET A 333 14.62 8.72 -13.25
C MET A 333 14.13 7.27 -13.34
N TYR A 334 12.82 7.05 -13.46
CA TYR A 334 12.27 5.71 -13.65
C TYR A 334 12.82 5.03 -14.91
N ARG A 335 12.89 5.78 -16.04
CA ARG A 335 13.47 5.28 -17.30
C ARG A 335 14.96 4.94 -17.17
N ALA A 336 15.69 5.66 -16.34
CA ALA A 336 17.10 5.36 -16.03
C ALA A 336 17.27 4.16 -15.07
N GLY A 337 16.17 3.61 -14.56
CA GLY A 337 16.16 2.42 -13.71
C GLY A 337 16.10 2.69 -12.22
N VAL A 338 15.89 3.95 -11.79
CA VAL A 338 15.72 4.31 -10.38
C VAL A 338 14.48 3.62 -9.79
N THR A 339 14.55 3.19 -8.54
CA THR A 339 13.42 2.70 -7.73
C THR A 339 13.18 3.56 -6.49
N CYS A 340 12.13 3.26 -5.73
CA CYS A 340 11.80 3.98 -4.50
C CYS A 340 12.95 3.85 -3.49
N SER A 341 13.50 2.64 -3.37
CA SER A 341 14.54 2.26 -2.44
C SER A 341 15.94 2.75 -2.80
N ASP A 342 16.13 3.34 -3.99
CA ASP A 342 17.34 4.11 -4.28
C ASP A 342 17.39 5.37 -3.41
N CYS A 343 16.25 6.00 -3.12
CA CYS A 343 16.18 7.25 -2.35
C CYS A 343 15.74 7.03 -0.89
N HIS A 344 14.81 6.11 -0.67
CA HIS A 344 14.22 5.82 0.64
C HIS A 344 14.78 4.54 1.23
N ASP A 345 14.92 4.50 2.54
CA ASP A 345 15.03 3.25 3.28
C ASP A 345 13.62 2.67 3.49
N PRO A 346 13.30 1.47 2.97
CA PRO A 346 11.93 0.96 2.95
C PRO A 346 11.39 0.55 4.32
N HIS A 347 12.25 0.39 5.33
CA HIS A 347 11.83 0.02 6.68
C HIS A 347 11.59 1.26 7.53
N SER A 348 12.55 2.19 7.57
CA SER A 348 12.40 3.44 8.34
C SER A 348 11.63 4.54 7.63
N LEU A 349 11.42 4.42 6.31
CA LEU A 349 10.80 5.39 5.40
C LEU A 349 11.58 6.70 5.24
N ARG A 350 12.72 6.83 5.91
CA ARG A 350 13.59 7.99 5.82
C ARG A 350 14.37 7.96 4.51
N VAL A 351 14.79 9.14 4.06
CA VAL A 351 15.74 9.24 2.96
C VAL A 351 17.10 8.66 3.35
N ARG A 352 17.82 8.07 2.39
CA ARG A 352 19.13 7.46 2.63
C ARG A 352 20.25 8.46 2.90
N ALA A 353 20.04 9.73 2.56
CA ALA A 353 20.97 10.83 2.80
C ALA A 353 20.19 12.14 2.93
N ASP A 354 20.72 13.06 3.73
CA ASP A 354 20.06 14.33 4.04
C ASP A 354 20.34 15.41 2.98
N GLY A 355 19.33 16.21 2.67
CA GLY A 355 19.46 17.37 1.79
C GLY A 355 19.97 17.01 0.39
N ASN A 356 20.85 17.84 -0.16
CA ASN A 356 21.37 17.68 -1.52
C ASN A 356 22.25 16.42 -1.66
N ALA A 357 22.77 15.88 -0.55
CA ALA A 357 23.55 14.64 -0.55
C ALA A 357 22.76 13.44 -1.09
N LEU A 358 21.43 13.46 -1.02
CA LEU A 358 20.59 12.45 -1.65
C LEU A 358 20.71 12.48 -3.17
N CYS A 359 20.60 13.67 -3.75
CA CYS A 359 20.63 13.89 -5.19
C CYS A 359 22.05 13.71 -5.74
N THR A 360 23.07 14.14 -4.99
CA THR A 360 24.46 14.14 -5.47
C THR A 360 25.11 12.75 -5.48
N ARG A 361 24.39 11.72 -5.02
CA ARG A 361 24.73 10.32 -5.27
C ARG A 361 24.68 9.94 -6.75
N CYS A 362 23.85 10.64 -7.53
CA CYS A 362 23.73 10.44 -8.97
C CYS A 362 24.06 11.70 -9.77
N HIS A 363 23.98 12.89 -9.17
CA HIS A 363 24.26 14.16 -9.82
C HIS A 363 25.58 14.74 -9.33
N ALA A 364 26.56 14.91 -10.22
CA ALA A 364 27.89 15.43 -9.87
C ALA A 364 27.78 16.78 -9.11
N PRO A 365 28.20 16.85 -7.84
CA PRO A 365 27.96 18.02 -6.98
C PRO A 365 28.64 19.27 -7.53
N GLU A 366 29.82 19.14 -8.16
CA GLU A 366 30.56 20.26 -8.75
C GLU A 366 29.79 20.94 -9.89
N ARG A 367 28.78 20.26 -10.44
CA ARG A 367 27.92 20.76 -11.52
C ARG A 367 26.52 21.12 -11.07
N PHE A 368 25.92 20.33 -10.18
CA PHE A 368 24.50 20.44 -9.83
C PHE A 368 24.24 21.01 -8.44
N ASP A 369 25.20 20.90 -7.52
CA ASP A 369 25.14 21.50 -6.18
C ASP A 369 26.07 22.73 -6.12
N SER A 370 25.99 23.57 -7.14
CA SER A 370 26.80 24.77 -7.30
C SER A 370 25.94 26.02 -7.51
N VAL A 371 26.51 27.17 -7.14
CA VAL A 371 25.84 28.49 -7.28
C VAL A 371 25.47 28.76 -8.74
N GLU A 372 26.25 28.27 -9.69
CA GLU A 372 25.97 28.40 -11.13
C GLU A 372 24.75 27.59 -11.59
N HIS A 373 24.38 26.53 -10.86
CA HIS A 373 23.21 25.72 -11.18
C HIS A 373 21.96 26.19 -10.45
N HIS A 374 22.05 26.40 -9.14
CA HIS A 374 20.90 26.77 -8.33
C HIS A 374 20.70 28.29 -8.20
N PHE A 375 21.66 29.13 -8.63
CA PHE A 375 21.56 30.61 -8.63
C PHE A 375 21.26 31.25 -7.26
N HIS A 376 21.57 30.56 -6.17
CA HIS A 376 21.30 30.99 -4.81
C HIS A 376 22.60 31.01 -3.99
N ARG A 377 22.58 31.59 -2.79
CA ARG A 377 23.68 31.41 -1.84
C ARG A 377 23.64 29.97 -1.33
N ALA A 378 24.80 29.32 -1.19
CA ALA A 378 24.90 27.90 -0.82
C ALA A 378 24.23 27.55 0.52
N ASP A 379 24.17 28.50 1.46
CA ASP A 379 23.54 28.34 2.78
C ASP A 379 22.02 28.62 2.80
N SER A 380 21.44 29.02 1.66
CA SER A 380 20.03 29.40 1.59
C SER A 380 19.11 28.22 1.33
N GLY A 381 17.85 28.31 1.78
CA GLY A 381 16.84 27.29 1.51
C GLY A 381 16.58 27.04 0.02
N GLY A 382 16.85 28.02 -0.84
CA GLY A 382 16.73 27.91 -2.30
C GLY A 382 17.87 27.13 -2.97
N ALA A 383 19.01 26.94 -2.30
CA ALA A 383 20.08 26.07 -2.81
C ALA A 383 19.76 24.58 -2.69
N ARG A 384 18.67 24.20 -1.99
CA ARG A 384 18.28 22.80 -1.86
C ARG A 384 17.65 22.28 -3.16
N CYS A 385 18.12 21.16 -3.68
CA CYS A 385 17.61 20.55 -4.91
C CYS A 385 16.08 20.40 -4.90
N VAL A 386 15.55 19.92 -3.77
CA VAL A 386 14.10 19.69 -3.58
C VAL A 386 13.27 20.98 -3.60
N ALA A 387 13.87 22.16 -3.33
CA ALA A 387 13.14 23.42 -3.36
C ALA A 387 12.60 23.76 -4.75
N CYS A 388 13.28 23.30 -5.81
CA CYS A 388 12.87 23.52 -7.20
C CYS A 388 12.41 22.23 -7.89
N HIS A 389 13.03 21.08 -7.59
CA HIS A 389 12.75 19.82 -8.28
C HIS A 389 11.67 18.95 -7.63
N MET A 390 11.36 19.19 -6.36
CA MET A 390 10.34 18.45 -5.60
C MET A 390 9.57 19.39 -4.67
N PRO A 391 8.97 20.48 -5.20
CA PRO A 391 8.31 21.47 -4.37
C PRO A 391 7.11 20.83 -3.64
N ALA A 392 7.06 21.01 -2.33
CA ALA A 392 5.94 20.55 -1.53
C ALA A 392 4.66 21.28 -1.92
N ARG A 393 3.55 20.55 -1.98
CA ARG A 393 2.20 21.07 -2.15
C ARG A 393 1.34 20.59 -0.99
N LYS A 394 0.36 21.40 -0.63
CA LYS A 394 -0.66 21.04 0.36
C LYS A 394 -1.95 20.84 -0.40
N TYR A 395 -2.54 19.68 -0.18
CA TYR A 395 -3.85 19.32 -0.67
C TYR A 395 -4.72 19.23 0.57
N MET A 396 -5.80 20.01 0.59
CA MET A 396 -6.68 20.25 1.75
C MET A 396 -6.01 21.07 2.88
#